data_AF-Q0GN81-F1
#
_entry.id   AF-Q0GN81-F1
#
_cell.length_a   1.000
_cell.length_b   1.000
_cell.length_c   1.000
_cell.angle_alpha   90.00
_cell.angle_beta   90.00
_cell.angle_gamma   90.00
#
_symmetry.space_group_name_H-M   'P 1'
#
loop_
_entity.id
_entity.type
_entity.pdbx_description
1 polymer ?
#
loop_
_entity_poly.entity_id
_entity_poly.type
_entity_poly.pdbx_seq_one_letter_code
_entity_poly.pdbx_strand_id
1 'polypeptide(L)' 'RVDICNNPAMEAEILREIKEVADKMKLERFEIPIKVRLSPEPWTPETGLVTDAFKLKRKELKNHYLNDIERMYGGK' A
#
# COMPACT_ATOMS: atom_id res chain seq x y z
N ARG A 1 3.34 -15.75 -7.66
CA ARG A 1 3.41 -14.78 -6.52
C ARG A 1 2.70 -13.47 -6.86
N VAL A 2 2.80 -12.98 -8.10
CA VAL A 2 1.98 -11.88 -8.65
C VAL A 2 0.48 -12.12 -8.43
N ASP A 3 0.05 -13.37 -8.54
CA ASP A 3 -1.34 -13.81 -8.40
C ASP A 3 -1.92 -13.51 -7.01
N ILE A 4 -1.10 -13.59 -5.96
CA ILE A 4 -1.50 -13.29 -4.58
C ILE A 4 -1.70 -11.78 -4.43
N CYS A 5 -0.80 -10.97 -4.98
CA CYS A 5 -0.92 -9.51 -4.93
C CYS A 5 -2.10 -8.98 -5.76
N ASN A 6 -2.63 -9.76 -6.69
CA ASN A 6 -3.81 -9.42 -7.48
C ASN A 6 -5.11 -10.03 -6.93
N ASN A 7 -5.07 -10.72 -5.80
CA ASN A 7 -6.23 -11.35 -5.20
C ASN A 7 -6.96 -10.41 -4.23
N PRO A 8 -8.22 -10.03 -4.49
CA PRO A 8 -9.01 -9.16 -3.60
C PRO A 8 -9.18 -9.73 -2.19
N ALA A 9 -9.24 -11.05 -2.03
CA ALA A 9 -9.33 -11.69 -0.73
C ALA A 9 -8.07 -11.44 0.11
N MET A 10 -6.90 -11.39 -0.53
CA MET A 10 -5.64 -11.08 0.13
C MET A 10 -5.56 -9.61 0.54
N GLU A 11 -6.03 -8.69 -0.32
CA GLU A 11 -6.12 -7.27 0.03
C GLU A 11 -7.04 -7.05 1.23
N ALA A 12 -8.19 -7.73 1.28
CA ALA A 12 -9.13 -7.68 2.41
C ALA A 12 -8.52 -8.21 3.70
N GLU A 13 -7.78 -9.32 3.63
CA GLU A 13 -7.14 -9.94 4.79
C GLU A 13 -6.02 -9.05 5.35
N ILE A 14 -5.16 -8.49 4.49
CA ILE A 14 -4.11 -7.57 4.92
C ILE A 14 -4.72 -6.29 5.53
N LEU A 15 -5.81 -5.78 4.97
CA LEU A 15 -6.52 -4.64 5.52
C LEU A 15 -7.10 -4.94 6.91
N ARG A 16 -7.62 -6.16 7.14
CA ARG A 16 -8.10 -6.62 8.45
C ARG A 16 -6.98 -6.59 9.47
N GLU A 17 -5.82 -7.19 9.16
CA GLU A 17 -4.65 -7.21 10.04
C GLU A 17 -4.15 -5.79 10.39
N ILE A 18 -4.08 -4.89 9.41
CA ILE A 18 -3.71 -3.48 9.65
C ILE A 18 -4.67 -2.81 10.63
N LYS A 19 -5.98 -3.01 10.46
CA LYS A 19 -7.00 -2.45 11.36
C LYS A 19 -6.85 -2.99 12.77
N GLU A 20 -6.63 -4.30 12.93
CA GLU A 20 -6.44 -4.90 14.25
C GLU A 20 -5.22 -4.35 14.98
N VAL A 21 -4.11 -4.12 14.28
CA VAL A 21 -2.92 -3.49 14.86
C VAL A 21 -3.21 -2.03 15.21
N ALA A 22 -3.86 -1.28 14.33
CA ALA A 22 -4.22 0.12 14.57
C ALA A 22 -5.14 0.28 15.80
N ASP A 23 -6.15 -0.59 15.94
CA ASP A 23 -7.06 -0.61 17.08
C ASP A 23 -6.31 -0.93 18.39
N LYS A 24 -5.40 -1.92 18.37
CA LYS A 24 -4.53 -2.24 19.52
C LYS A 24 -3.64 -1.06 19.92
N MET A 25 -3.16 -0.30 18.93
CA MET A 25 -2.35 0.90 19.12
C MET A 25 -3.18 2.15 19.45
N LYS A 26 -4.52 2.06 19.45
CA LYS A 26 -5.46 3.16 19.69
C LYS A 26 -5.25 4.34 18.75
N LEU A 27 -4.99 4.06 17.47
CA LEU A 27 -4.88 5.10 16.45
C LEU A 27 -6.25 5.73 16.16
N GLU A 28 -6.23 6.99 15.77
CA GLU A 28 -7.45 7.70 15.37
C GLU A 28 -7.96 7.16 14.03
N ARG A 29 -9.28 7.21 13.82
CA ARG A 29 -9.91 6.63 12.62
C ARG A 29 -9.35 7.17 11.30
N PHE A 30 -8.91 8.43 11.28
CA PHE A 30 -8.33 9.06 10.09
C PHE A 30 -6.90 8.62 9.80
N GLU A 31 -6.23 7.96 10.74
CA GLU A 31 -4.89 7.39 10.58
C GLU A 31 -4.93 5.97 9.99
N ILE A 32 -6.11 5.32 10.02
CA ILE A 32 -6.29 3.93 9.59
C ILE A 32 -6.62 3.88 8.08
N PRO A 33 -5.83 3.16 7.27
CA PRO A 33 -6.14 2.97 5.85
C PRO A 33 -7.50 2.30 5.63
N ILE A 34 -8.24 2.75 4.61
CA ILE A 34 -9.55 2.19 4.24
C ILE A 34 -9.50 1.27 3.01
N LYS A 35 -8.46 1.41 2.17
CA LYS A 35 -8.16 0.57 1.01
C LYS A 35 -6.67 0.35 0.91
N VAL A 36 -6.26 -0.81 0.41
CA VAL A 36 -4.84 -1.19 0.21
C VAL A 36 -4.66 -1.81 -1.16
N ARG A 37 -3.44 -1.67 -1.70
CA ARG A 37 -3.00 -2.35 -2.92
C ARG A 37 -1.74 -3.14 -2.60
N LEU A 38 -1.71 -4.42 -2.96
CA LEU A 38 -0.51 -5.23 -2.81
C LEU A 38 0.37 -5.10 -4.05
N SER A 39 1.66 -4.80 -3.85
CA SER A 39 2.66 -4.76 -4.93
C SER A 39 3.44 -6.08 -4.98
N PRO A 40 3.49 -6.77 -6.12
CA PRO A 40 4.41 -7.89 -6.31
C PRO A 40 5.83 -7.42 -6.63
N GLU A 41 6.01 -6.16 -7.02
CA GLU A 41 7.31 -5.57 -7.32
C GLU A 41 7.97 -5.09 -6.01
N PRO A 42 9.20 -5.55 -5.72
CA PRO A 42 9.94 -5.11 -4.55
C PRO A 42 10.43 -3.66 -4.71
N TRP A 43 10.47 -2.92 -3.61
CA TRP A 43 11.06 -1.58 -3.59
C TRP A 43 12.55 -1.69 -3.32
N THR A 44 13.36 -1.38 -4.34
CA THR A 44 14.81 -1.41 -4.24
C THR A 44 15.40 -0.07 -4.69
N PRO A 45 16.65 0.25 -4.30
CA PRO A 45 17.30 1.47 -4.78
C PRO A 45 17.36 1.54 -6.31
N GLU A 46 17.54 0.39 -6.99
CA GLU A 46 17.63 0.27 -8.44
C GLU A 46 16.30 0.56 -9.14
N THR A 47 15.15 0.25 -8.53
CA THR A 47 13.83 0.65 -9.05
C THR A 47 13.54 2.13 -8.84
N GLY A 48 14.40 2.84 -8.09
CA GLY A 48 14.27 4.28 -7.83
C GLY A 48 13.14 4.63 -6.86
N LEU A 49 12.45 3.65 -6.28
CA LEU A 49 11.31 3.84 -5.35
C LEU A 49 11.75 4.15 -3.91
N VAL A 50 13.00 3.78 -3.59
CA VAL A 50 13.63 4.05 -2.29
C VAL A 50 15.02 4.65 -2.47
N THR A 51 15.55 5.22 -1.40
CA THR A 51 16.98 5.60 -1.32
C THR A 51 17.84 4.36 -1.10
N ASP A 52 19.16 4.50 -1.22
CA ASP A 52 20.14 3.44 -0.93
C ASP A 52 20.04 2.93 0.53
N ALA A 53 19.49 3.77 1.42
CA ALA A 53 19.19 3.42 2.81
C ALA A 53 17.74 2.93 3.02
N PHE A 54 17.05 2.50 1.95
CA PHE A 54 15.66 2.01 1.94
C PHE A 54 14.61 3.00 2.47
N LYS A 55 14.90 4.31 2.47
CA LYS A 55 13.89 5.33 2.79
C LYS A 55 12.96 5.54 1.59
N LEU A 56 11.66 5.67 1.85
CA LEU A 56 10.65 5.86 0.80
C LEU A 56 10.85 7.18 0.04
N LYS A 57 10.95 7.11 -1.29
CA LYS A 57 10.87 8.29 -2.16
C LYS A 57 9.41 8.57 -2.48
N ARG A 58 8.74 9.31 -1.60
CA ARG A 58 7.27 9.53 -1.64
C ARG A 58 6.75 10.02 -3.00
N LYS A 59 7.47 10.93 -3.66
CA LYS A 59 7.07 11.45 -4.98
C LYS A 59 7.09 10.35 -6.05
N GLU A 60 8.16 9.56 -6.08
CA GLU A 60 8.33 8.48 -7.05
C GLU A 60 7.31 7.35 -6.80
N LEU A 61 7.11 6.96 -5.54
CA LEU A 61 6.07 5.99 -5.17
C LEU A 61 4.66 6.46 -5.57
N LYS A 62 4.33 7.73 -5.33
CA LYS A 62 3.03 8.29 -5.74
C LYS A 62 2.87 8.21 -7.26
N ASN A 63 3.88 8.58 -8.02
CA ASN A 63 3.83 8.55 -9.49
C ASN A 63 3.71 7.12 -10.01
N HIS A 64 4.48 6.20 -9.46
CA HIS A 64 4.47 4.79 -9.83
C HIS A 64 3.11 4.12 -9.57
N TYR A 65 2.50 4.37 -8.41
CA TYR A 65 1.20 3.79 -8.03
C TYR A 65 -0.01 4.68 -8.35
N LEU A 66 0.16 5.74 -9.14
CA LEU A 66 -0.92 6.71 -9.39
C LEU A 66 -2.18 6.02 -9.95
N ASN A 67 -2.01 5.15 -10.93
CA ASN A 67 -3.11 4.41 -11.56
C ASN A 67 -3.85 3.50 -10.56
N ASP A 68 -3.13 2.87 -9.62
CA ASP A 68 -3.74 2.05 -8.57
C ASP A 68 -4.53 2.91 -7.58
N ILE A 69 -3.97 4.06 -7.19
CA ILE A 69 -4.62 5.02 -6.29
C ILE A 69 -5.88 5.58 -6.94
N GLU A 70 -5.82 5.96 -8.21
CA GLU A 70 -6.96 6.44 -8.99
C GLU A 70 -8.01 5.33 -9.18
N ARG A 71 -7.62 4.08 -9.42
CA ARG A 71 -8.59 2.97 -9.45
C ARG A 71 -9.28 2.79 -8.09
N MET A 72 -8.55 2.95 -6.99
CA MET A 72 -9.10 2.78 -5.64
C MET A 72 -10.04 3.93 -5.23
N TYR A 73 -9.77 5.17 -5.63
CA TYR A 73 -10.48 6.36 -5.12
C TYR A 73 -11.12 7.26 -6.18
N GLY A 74 -10.84 7.03 -7.46
CA GLY A 74 -11.30 7.85 -8.58
C GLY A 74 -12.75 7.60 -9.00
N GLY A 75 -13.39 6.56 -8.48
CA GLY A 75 -14.84 6.38 -8.60
C GLY A 75 -15.57 7.37 -7.68
N LYS A 76 -16.13 8.42 -8.27
CA LYS A 76 -17.31 9.10 -7.73
C LYS A 76 -18.56 8.39 -8.24
#